data_AF-A0A3D2FVC8-F1
#
_entry.id   AF-A0A3D2FVC8-F1
#
_cell.length_a   1.000
_cell.length_b   1.000
_cell.length_c   1.000
_cell.angle_alpha   90.00
_cell.angle_beta   90.00
_cell.angle_gamma   90.00
#
_symmetry.space_group_name_H-M   'P 1'
#
loop_
_entity.id
_entity.type
_entity.pdbx_description
1 polymer ?
#
loop_
_entity_poly.entity_id
_entity_poly.type
_entity_poly.pdbx_seq_one_letter_code
_entity_poly.pdbx_strand_id
1 'polypeptide(L)'
;MPRRRQAWGAWNYIGDGEDEGLCLTYWMNRLQSIDGAYPLFETLNPHREPCADLVHASFNYAHPVFDTAAIAGQRQLPSIQGSGKLFYAGAWTGHGFHEDGLKSAIAIARSLGVEIPWKTNVAAYPAIPPLAQVDEREIA
;
A
#
# COMPACT_ATOMS: atom_id res chain seq x y z
N MET A 1 10.73 23.00 3.22
CA MET A 1 11.66 23.11 2.06
C MET A 1 13.03 23.59 2.50
N PRO A 2 14.13 23.15 1.85
CA PRO A 2 15.49 23.58 2.19
C PRO A 2 15.68 25.09 2.03
N ARG A 3 16.51 25.70 2.88
CA ARG A 3 16.85 27.13 2.79
C ARG A 3 17.46 27.49 1.42
N ARG A 4 18.27 26.60 0.84
CA ARG A 4 18.89 26.77 -0.48
C ARG A 4 17.87 26.43 -1.57
N ARG A 5 17.33 27.43 -2.26
CA ARG A 5 16.34 27.25 -3.35
C ARG A 5 16.82 26.34 -4.48
N GLN A 6 18.12 26.35 -4.78
CA GLN A 6 18.70 25.46 -5.80
C GLN A 6 18.59 23.97 -5.44
N ALA A 7 18.43 23.64 -4.15
CA ALA A 7 18.24 22.27 -3.69
C ALA A 7 16.76 21.82 -3.72
N TRP A 8 15.84 22.65 -4.24
CA TRP A 8 14.43 22.31 -4.29
C TRP A 8 14.14 21.25 -5.35
N GLY A 9 13.67 20.10 -4.90
CA GLY A 9 13.13 19.04 -5.73
C GLY A 9 11.61 19.12 -5.79
N ALA A 10 11.01 18.21 -6.56
CA ALA A 10 9.58 17.90 -6.41
C ALA A 10 9.28 17.22 -5.06
N TRP A 11 10.32 16.64 -4.46
CA TRP A 11 10.37 16.01 -3.16
C TRP A 11 11.73 16.33 -2.53
N ASN A 12 11.74 16.54 -1.22
CA ASN A 12 12.94 16.88 -0.46
C ASN A 12 12.95 16.08 0.84
N TYR A 13 13.85 15.10 0.92
CA TYR A 13 14.19 14.44 2.16
C TYR A 13 15.00 15.39 3.04
N ILE A 14 14.62 15.49 4.30
CA ILE A 14 15.29 16.33 5.30
C ILE A 14 15.80 15.40 6.39
N GLY A 15 17.11 15.41 6.59
CA GLY A 15 17.79 14.72 7.67
C GLY A 15 19.03 15.49 8.06
N ASP A 16 19.41 15.42 9.32
CA ASP A 16 20.56 16.12 9.89
C ASP A 16 21.77 15.20 10.15
N GLY A 17 21.63 13.90 9.88
CA GLY A 17 22.71 12.91 9.93
C GLY A 17 22.66 12.00 11.16
N GLU A 18 21.78 12.28 12.12
CA GLU A 18 21.45 11.37 13.23
C GLU A 18 20.06 10.75 13.01
N ASP A 19 19.68 9.81 13.86
CA ASP A 19 18.53 8.90 13.78
C ASP A 19 17.15 9.61 13.90
N GLU A 20 16.99 10.82 13.35
CA GLU A 20 15.80 11.68 13.49
C GLU A 20 14.55 11.17 12.75
N GLY A 21 14.61 9.97 12.16
CA GLY A 21 13.50 9.40 11.39
C GLY A 21 13.25 10.11 10.05
N LEU A 22 12.38 9.51 9.23
CA LEU A 22 12.00 10.02 7.91
C LEU A 22 11.29 11.36 8.04
N CYS A 23 11.80 12.42 7.39
CA CYS A 23 11.07 13.66 7.14
C CYS A 23 11.14 13.98 5.64
N LEU A 24 9.97 14.10 5.00
CA LEU A 24 9.88 14.29 3.55
C LEU A 24 8.85 15.37 3.23
N THR A 25 9.26 16.41 2.50
CA THR A 25 8.32 17.40 1.96
C THR A 25 8.19 17.25 0.45
N TYR A 26 6.95 17.14 -0.04
CA TYR A 26 6.57 17.23 -1.45
C TYR A 26 6.21 18.67 -1.80
N TRP A 27 6.65 19.11 -2.98
CA TRP A 27 6.21 20.37 -3.57
C TRP A 27 5.12 20.08 -4.62
N MET A 28 3.86 20.19 -4.18
CA MET A 28 2.71 19.74 -4.96
C MET A 28 2.50 20.56 -6.23
N ASN A 29 2.88 21.85 -6.24
CA ASN A 29 2.82 22.65 -7.45
C ASN A 29 3.66 22.06 -8.58
N ARG A 30 4.84 21.52 -8.26
CA ARG A 30 5.71 20.91 -9.26
C ARG A 30 5.21 19.53 -9.71
N LEU A 31 4.58 18.77 -8.82
CA LEU A 31 4.07 17.43 -9.11
C LEU A 31 2.75 17.44 -9.87
N GLN A 32 1.89 18.42 -9.60
CA GLN A 32 0.51 18.44 -10.09
C GLN A 32 0.17 19.70 -10.92
N SER A 33 1.17 20.51 -11.27
CA SER A 33 0.99 21.75 -12.05
C SER A 33 0.02 22.75 -11.41
N ILE A 34 0.03 22.85 -10.07
CA ILE A 34 -0.77 23.82 -9.32
C ILE A 34 -0.18 25.22 -9.53
N ASP A 35 -1.03 26.24 -9.64
CA ASP A 35 -0.64 27.64 -9.79
C ASP A 35 0.42 28.04 -8.74
N GLY A 36 1.55 28.58 -9.22
CA GLY A 36 2.68 28.99 -8.39
C GLY A 36 2.39 30.18 -7.47
N ALA A 37 1.28 30.90 -7.67
CA ALA A 37 0.80 31.94 -6.76
C ALA A 37 0.37 31.35 -5.40
N TYR A 38 0.03 30.06 -5.36
CA TYR A 38 -0.47 29.36 -4.17
C TYR A 38 0.44 28.17 -3.84
N PRO A 39 1.56 28.38 -3.13
CA PRO A 39 2.49 27.31 -2.82
C PRO A 39 1.83 26.27 -1.91
N LEU A 40 1.82 25.02 -2.36
CA LEU A 40 1.26 23.88 -1.64
C LEU A 40 2.32 22.82 -1.37
N PHE A 41 2.40 22.42 -0.11
CA PHE A 41 3.36 21.43 0.37
C PHE A 41 2.64 20.35 1.16
N GLU A 42 3.13 19.12 1.01
CA GLU A 42 2.73 17.99 1.84
C GLU A 42 3.99 17.52 2.56
N THR A 43 3.97 17.46 3.89
CA THR A 43 5.12 17.00 4.67
C THR A 43 4.75 15.76 5.46
N LEU A 44 5.52 14.69 5.28
CA LEU A 44 5.43 13.47 6.06
C LEU A 44 6.41 13.57 7.23
N ASN A 45 5.89 13.29 8.43
CA ASN A 45 6.66 13.18 9.67
C ASN A 45 7.63 14.37 9.87
N PRO A 46 7.12 15.60 9.98
CA PRO A 46 7.95 16.79 10.07
C PRO A 46 8.79 16.79 11.36
N HIS A 47 10.12 16.94 11.26
CA HIS A 47 10.98 17.21 12.43
C HIS A 47 10.60 18.51 13.15
N ARG A 48 10.09 19.47 12.39
CA ARG A 48 9.52 20.72 12.90
C ARG A 48 8.15 20.93 12.28
N GLU A 49 7.14 20.99 13.14
CA GLU A 49 5.77 21.20 12.73
C GLU A 49 5.59 22.51 11.91
N PRO A 50 4.75 22.50 10.86
CA PRO A 50 4.38 23.70 10.14
C PRO A 50 3.59 24.67 11.05
N CYS A 51 3.52 25.94 10.64
CA CYS A 51 2.65 26.91 11.31
C CYS A 51 1.20 26.45 11.23
N ALA A 52 0.52 26.33 12.38
CA ALA A 52 -0.82 25.76 12.48
C ALA A 52 -1.84 26.48 11.58
N ASP A 53 -1.76 27.80 11.46
CA ASP A 53 -2.66 28.62 10.63
C ASP A 53 -2.48 28.38 9.12
N LEU A 54 -1.42 27.69 8.72
CA LEU A 54 -1.13 27.32 7.32
C LEU A 54 -1.40 25.83 7.04
N VAL A 55 -1.83 25.05 8.04
CA VAL A 55 -2.16 23.64 7.86
C VAL A 55 -3.58 23.51 7.34
N HIS A 56 -3.72 23.01 6.11
CA HIS A 56 -5.02 22.74 5.50
C HIS A 56 -5.68 21.49 6.10
N ALA A 57 -4.88 20.44 6.33
CA ALA A 57 -5.32 19.18 6.92
C ALA A 57 -4.13 18.40 7.48
N SER A 58 -4.39 17.53 8.46
CA SER A 58 -3.42 16.59 9.00
C SER A 58 -4.07 15.21 9.10
N PHE A 59 -3.33 14.19 8.73
CA PHE A 59 -3.80 12.81 8.69
C PHE A 59 -2.75 11.90 9.31
N ASN A 60 -3.20 10.87 10.01
CA ASN A 60 -2.34 9.81 10.50
C ASN A 60 -2.57 8.54 9.68
N TYR A 61 -1.52 8.04 9.05
CA TYR A 61 -1.54 6.81 8.26
C TYR A 61 -0.48 5.85 8.77
N ALA A 62 -0.81 4.56 8.80
CA ALA A 62 0.16 3.50 9.03
C ALA A 62 0.75 3.05 7.68
N HIS A 63 2.08 2.92 7.61
CA HIS A 63 2.73 2.36 6.44
C HIS A 63 3.02 0.87 6.67
N PRO A 64 2.67 -0.04 5.74
CA PRO A 64 3.00 -1.46 5.88
C PRO A 64 4.52 -1.65 5.90
N VAL A 65 4.99 -2.52 6.78
CA VAL A 65 6.38 -2.97 6.86
C VAL A 65 6.48 -4.34 6.20
N PHE A 66 7.22 -4.42 5.10
CA PHE A 66 7.44 -5.66 4.36
C PHE A 66 8.74 -6.34 4.81
N ASP A 67 8.74 -6.81 6.06
CA ASP A 67 9.86 -7.59 6.58
C ASP A 67 9.87 -9.03 6.03
N THR A 68 10.87 -9.81 6.44
CA THR A 68 11.02 -11.20 6.00
C THR A 68 9.80 -12.05 6.33
N ALA A 69 9.15 -11.82 7.48
CA ALA A 69 7.97 -12.58 7.89
C ALA A 69 6.75 -12.21 7.03
N ALA A 70 6.54 -10.92 6.75
CA ALA A 70 5.50 -10.44 5.85
C ALA A 70 5.65 -11.04 4.45
N ILE A 71 6.87 -11.01 3.90
CA ILE A 71 7.16 -11.59 2.57
C ILE A 71 6.95 -13.11 2.56
N ALA A 72 7.33 -13.82 3.63
CA ALA A 72 7.06 -15.24 3.77
C ALA A 72 5.55 -15.53 3.82
N GLY A 73 4.78 -14.71 4.55
CA GLY A 73 3.32 -14.81 4.61
C GLY A 73 2.65 -14.57 3.26
N GLN A 74 3.11 -13.57 2.48
CA GLN A 74 2.60 -13.31 1.13
C GLN A 74 2.73 -14.51 0.20
N ARG A 75 3.83 -15.28 0.30
CA ARG A 75 4.02 -16.51 -0.49
C ARG A 75 3.03 -17.61 -0.12
N GLN A 76 2.57 -17.63 1.12
CA GLN A 76 1.57 -18.60 1.59
C GLN A 76 0.15 -18.14 1.32
N LEU A 77 -0.10 -16.85 1.10
CA LEU A 77 -1.44 -16.29 0.90
C LEU A 77 -2.29 -17.04 -0.15
N PRO A 78 -1.76 -17.47 -1.31
CA PRO A 78 -2.55 -18.25 -2.27
C PRO A 78 -3.15 -19.55 -1.73
N SER A 79 -2.56 -20.17 -0.70
CA SER A 79 -3.06 -21.45 -0.16
C SER A 79 -4.31 -21.31 0.72
N ILE A 80 -4.62 -20.09 1.18
CA ILE A 80 -5.78 -19.82 2.05
C ILE A 80 -6.95 -19.15 1.31
N GLN A 81 -6.76 -18.71 0.06
CA GLN A 81 -7.78 -18.02 -0.73
C GLN A 81 -8.93 -18.96 -1.10
N GLY A 82 -10.15 -18.61 -0.68
CA GLY A 82 -11.36 -19.42 -0.88
C GLY A 82 -11.63 -20.39 0.26
N SER A 83 -10.74 -20.52 1.26
CA SER A 83 -10.97 -21.39 2.41
C SER A 83 -12.14 -20.85 3.22
N GLY A 84 -13.13 -21.70 3.51
CA GLY A 84 -14.36 -21.25 4.19
C GLY A 84 -15.12 -20.16 3.42
N LYS A 85 -14.96 -20.08 2.09
CA LYS A 85 -15.54 -19.01 1.24
C LYS A 85 -15.00 -17.61 1.55
N LEU A 86 -13.83 -17.51 2.19
CA LEU A 86 -13.17 -16.24 2.50
C LEU A 86 -12.08 -15.93 1.49
N PHE A 87 -11.98 -14.67 1.11
CA PHE A 87 -10.91 -14.16 0.25
C PHE A 87 -10.30 -12.89 0.86
N TYR A 88 -9.01 -12.71 0.63
CA TYR A 88 -8.21 -11.62 1.20
C TYR A 88 -7.60 -10.79 0.08
N ALA A 89 -7.89 -9.49 0.05
CA ALA A 89 -7.37 -8.56 -0.95
C ALA A 89 -6.78 -7.31 -0.29
N GLY A 90 -5.86 -6.67 -0.99
CA GLY A 90 -5.27 -5.40 -0.57
C GLY A 90 -3.86 -5.20 -1.09
N ALA A 91 -3.36 -3.98 -1.00
CA ALA A 91 -2.00 -3.64 -1.44
C ALA A 91 -0.91 -4.47 -0.72
N TRP A 92 -1.18 -4.86 0.53
CA TRP A 92 -0.30 -5.68 1.36
C TRP A 92 -0.08 -7.11 0.83
N THR A 93 -0.88 -7.58 -0.13
CA THR A 93 -0.70 -8.90 -0.74
C THR A 93 0.45 -8.93 -1.76
N GLY A 94 1.10 -7.78 -2.00
CA GLY A 94 2.26 -7.62 -2.87
C GLY A 94 3.23 -6.60 -2.30
N HIS A 95 3.60 -5.58 -3.08
CA HIS A 95 4.62 -4.59 -2.68
C HIS A 95 4.03 -3.33 -2.03
N GLY A 96 2.74 -3.31 -1.69
CA GLY A 96 2.10 -2.17 -1.04
C GLY A 96 1.60 -1.08 -1.98
N PHE A 97 1.61 -1.31 -3.30
CA PHE A 97 1.09 -0.34 -4.26
C PHE A 97 -0.37 -0.59 -4.63
N HIS A 98 -1.00 0.42 -5.22
CA HIS A 98 -2.37 0.34 -5.74
C HIS A 98 -2.54 -0.82 -6.74
N GLU A 99 -1.52 -1.09 -7.54
CA GLU A 99 -1.51 -2.20 -8.50
C GLU A 99 -1.58 -3.57 -7.82
N ASP A 100 -0.95 -3.75 -6.65
CA ASP A 100 -1.03 -5.01 -5.91
C ASP A 100 -2.44 -5.25 -5.37
N GLY A 101 -3.09 -4.17 -4.90
CA GLY A 101 -4.50 -4.21 -4.51
C GLY A 101 -5.41 -4.62 -5.68
N LEU A 102 -5.23 -3.99 -6.84
CA LEU A 102 -6.00 -4.31 -8.05
C LEU A 102 -5.76 -5.76 -8.51
N LYS A 103 -4.50 -6.22 -8.54
CA LYS A 103 -4.14 -7.61 -8.89
C LYS A 103 -4.81 -8.61 -7.96
N SER A 104 -4.80 -8.37 -6.65
CA SER A 104 -5.45 -9.27 -5.68
C SER A 104 -6.96 -9.38 -5.94
N ALA A 105 -7.64 -8.26 -6.22
CA ALA A 105 -9.06 -8.25 -6.54
C ALA A 105 -9.37 -8.98 -7.86
N ILE A 106 -8.54 -8.77 -8.90
CA ILE A 106 -8.67 -9.47 -10.18
C ILE A 106 -8.52 -10.99 -10.00
N ALA A 107 -7.54 -11.43 -9.22
CA ALA A 107 -7.32 -12.86 -8.95
C ALA A 107 -8.52 -13.51 -8.25
N ILE A 108 -9.10 -12.82 -7.25
CA ILE A 108 -10.32 -13.27 -6.55
C ILE A 108 -11.50 -13.34 -7.52
N ALA A 109 -11.74 -12.28 -8.29
CA ALA A 109 -12.84 -12.23 -9.25
C ALA A 109 -12.77 -13.41 -10.23
N ARG A 110 -11.59 -13.73 -10.76
CA ARG A 110 -11.38 -14.89 -11.63
C ARG A 110 -11.60 -16.22 -10.90
N SER A 111 -11.16 -16.36 -9.65
CA SER A 111 -11.45 -17.54 -8.82
C SER A 111 -12.95 -17.74 -8.57
N LEU A 112 -13.74 -16.67 -8.61
CA LEU A 112 -15.21 -16.69 -8.50
C LEU A 112 -15.92 -16.85 -9.86
N GLY A 113 -15.18 -17.04 -10.96
CA GLY A 113 -15.75 -17.18 -12.31
C GLY A 113 -16.21 -15.87 -12.95
N VAL A 114 -15.77 -14.71 -12.43
CA VAL A 114 -16.08 -13.40 -12.99
C VAL A 114 -15.08 -13.06 -14.09
N GLU A 115 -15.59 -12.63 -15.25
CA GLU A 115 -14.76 -12.14 -16.35
C GLU A 115 -14.28 -10.70 -16.11
N ILE A 116 -13.03 -10.41 -16.48
CA ILE A 116 -12.45 -9.07 -16.41
C ILE A 116 -12.60 -8.40 -17.78
N PRO A 117 -13.21 -7.21 -17.88
CA PRO A 117 -13.58 -6.62 -19.17
C PRO A 117 -12.40 -6.02 -19.96
N TRP A 118 -11.16 -6.16 -19.49
CA TRP A 118 -9.95 -5.72 -20.17
C TRP A 118 -8.85 -6.79 -20.12
N LYS A 119 -7.86 -6.66 -21.00
CA LYS A 119 -6.73 -7.60 -21.08
C LYS A 119 -5.84 -7.49 -19.84
N THR A 120 -5.66 -8.60 -19.13
CA THR A 120 -4.74 -8.70 -17.98
C THR A 120 -4.22 -10.12 -17.80
N ASN A 121 -2.95 -10.24 -17.38
CA ASN A 121 -2.24 -11.51 -17.21
C ASN A 121 -2.37 -12.09 -15.78
N VAL A 122 -3.20 -11.49 -14.91
CA VAL A 122 -3.32 -11.89 -13.51
C VAL A 122 -4.12 -13.19 -13.36
N ALA A 123 -3.49 -14.32 -13.06
CA ALA A 123 -4.21 -15.59 -12.90
C ALA A 123 -5.18 -15.61 -11.72
N ALA A 124 -6.16 -16.52 -11.76
CA ALA A 124 -6.97 -16.88 -10.58
C ALA A 124 -6.08 -17.53 -9.51
N TYR A 125 -6.51 -17.47 -8.24
CA TYR A 125 -5.87 -18.27 -7.19
C TYR A 125 -6.08 -19.77 -7.43
N PRO A 126 -5.11 -20.62 -7.03
CA PRO A 126 -5.26 -22.06 -7.13
C PRO A 126 -6.46 -22.52 -6.31
N ALA A 127 -7.23 -23.47 -6.86
CA ALA A 127 -8.33 -24.07 -6.11
C ALA A 127 -7.77 -24.76 -4.87
N ILE A 128 -8.34 -24.46 -3.71
CA ILE A 128 -8.06 -25.22 -2.49
C ILE A 128 -8.67 -26.61 -2.69
N PRO A 129 -7.88 -27.70 -2.54
CA PRO A 129 -8.44 -29.05 -2.53
C PRO A 129 -9.57 -29.11 -1.51
N PRO A 130 -10.67 -29.85 -1.78
CA PRO A 130 -11.70 -30.03 -0.78
C PRO A 130 -11.04 -30.44 0.55
N LEU A 131 -11.39 -29.75 1.65
CA LEU A 131 -10.99 -30.21 2.97
C LEU A 131 -11.40 -31.69 3.04
N ALA A 132 -10.45 -32.57 3.37
CA ALA A 132 -10.80 -33.97 3.62
C ALA A 132 -12.00 -33.96 4.56
N GLN A 133 -13.09 -34.60 4.16
CA GLN A 133 -14.24 -34.74 5.03
C GLN A 133 -13.71 -35.37 6.33
N VAL A 134 -13.75 -34.61 7.42
CA VAL A 134 -13.50 -35.17 8.73
C VAL A 134 -14.63 -36.17 8.91
N ASP A 135 -14.30 -37.45 8.99
CA ASP A 135 -15.30 -38.48 9.25
C ASP A 135 -15.87 -38.20 10.64
N GLU A 136 -17.12 -37.72 10.68
CA GLU A 136 -17.83 -37.46 11.93
C GLU A 136 -17.96 -38.72 12.81
N ARG A 137 -17.61 -39.91 12.28
CA ARG A 137 -17.53 -41.17 13.02
C ARG A 137 -16.30 -41.33 13.92
N GLU A 138 -15.27 -40.48 13.82
CA GLU A 138 -14.11 -40.53 14.73
C GLU A 138 -14.32 -39.72 16.04
N ILE A 139 -15.48 -39.07 16.21
CA ILE A 139 -15.82 -38.24 17.39
C ILE A 139 -16.91 -38.91 18.26
N ALA A 140 -17.29 -40.17 17.98
CA ALA A 140 -18.28 -40.93 18.76
C ALA A 140 -17.66 -42.07 19.56
#